data_AF-A0A6J7A602-F1
#
_entry.id   AF-A0A6J7A602-F1
#
_cell.length_a   1.000
_cell.length_b   1.000
_cell.length_c   1.000
_cell.angle_alpha   90.00
_cell.angle_beta   90.00
_cell.angle_gamma   90.00
#
_symmetry.space_group_name_H-M   'P 1'
#
loop_
_entity.id
_entity.type
_entity.pdbx_description
1 polymer ?
#
loop_
_entity_poly.entity_id
_entity_poly.type
_entity_poly.pdbx_seq_one_letter_code
_entity_poly.pdbx_strand_id
1 'polypeptide(L)'
;MLNRILASFGLAFIVLAAAPMAHAADIPVLSWEKGKEHNIVLGGNGLAKNWKINLVSENTQPLAFRQSKLAPNGYVVFSVTIPDSFPSGVYRVETEGNNSPTRVVAGVKLVDLSSFNLIQIPTKLIIILLTLVFLVSTMSIMRMKKYERIEYLRSKPVEKLDGFLNVFYKFRYSAVDEIHKSLFKFQLIREGELLHKLSPTTWALLPIATMALGGFVGVNGNLIGGVSFIPVALYTFTAVVGVIDPFSGFTAAIGYAFTQSVTGNVTSVRAVMSLLAVGIGWVAPGILSSLYQDILRKDRYFKLARLIVPDVIASLVGGFVFLVAELLTNSFANHVGPIAVNSLLIPVGLSVVILGRIHLYRYLVKDLHQTGENYQIRIMILPRVLSPRTILIASLYFAGTAYVWTESLQFAGITAFLLAFPLSLLMVRFESPVIKSLVNKDRHILLETAIISVIACVVFFYVQSLPLEVTAKGKLLILYASVILFVHGFYSSIFDTSSRSVDVASEVRESEMAE
;
A
#
# COMPACT_ATOMS: atom_id res chain seq x y z
N MET A 1 -1.58 -73.52 -31.17
CA MET A 1 -1.23 -72.23 -31.84
C MET A 1 -2.47 -71.39 -32.18
N LEU A 2 -3.61 -71.98 -32.56
CA LEU A 2 -4.85 -71.27 -32.94
C LEU A 2 -5.38 -70.31 -31.86
N ASN A 3 -5.36 -70.69 -30.58
CA ASN A 3 -5.86 -69.83 -29.48
C ASN A 3 -4.99 -68.58 -29.24
N ARG A 4 -3.71 -68.59 -29.62
CA ARG A 4 -2.84 -67.41 -29.49
C ARG A 4 -3.08 -66.41 -30.62
N ILE A 5 -3.46 -66.89 -31.81
CA ILE A 5 -3.80 -66.05 -32.97
C ILE A 5 -5.18 -65.41 -32.80
N LEU A 6 -6.16 -66.14 -32.26
CA LEU A 6 -7.47 -65.60 -31.92
C LEU A 6 -7.40 -64.57 -30.78
N ALA A 7 -6.55 -64.79 -29.78
CA ALA A 7 -6.32 -63.82 -28.71
C ALA A 7 -5.65 -62.53 -29.22
N SER A 8 -4.69 -62.63 -30.15
CA SER A 8 -4.06 -61.44 -30.74
C SER A 8 -4.98 -60.67 -31.69
N PHE A 9 -5.85 -61.35 -32.44
CA PHE A 9 -6.91 -60.68 -33.23
C PHE A 9 -7.97 -60.03 -32.33
N GLY A 10 -8.37 -60.67 -31.23
CA GLY A 10 -9.27 -60.08 -30.24
C GLY A 10 -8.68 -58.85 -29.56
N LEU A 11 -7.39 -58.88 -29.22
CA LEU A 11 -6.68 -57.74 -28.62
C LEU A 11 -6.51 -56.59 -29.62
N ALA A 12 -6.19 -56.89 -30.89
CA ALA A 12 -6.11 -55.88 -31.95
C ALA A 12 -7.46 -55.22 -32.24
N PHE A 13 -8.56 -55.99 -32.21
CA PHE A 13 -9.91 -55.46 -32.40
C PHE A 13 -10.37 -54.59 -31.22
N ILE A 14 -10.02 -54.96 -29.97
CA ILE A 14 -10.31 -54.14 -28.79
C ILE A 14 -9.47 -52.86 -28.80
N VAL A 15 -8.22 -52.90 -29.24
CA VAL A 15 -7.36 -51.70 -29.35
C VAL A 15 -7.82 -50.77 -30.48
N LEU A 16 -8.34 -51.32 -31.59
CA LEU A 16 -8.92 -50.52 -32.69
C LEU A 16 -10.32 -49.99 -32.37
N ALA A 17 -11.13 -50.73 -31.61
CA ALA A 17 -12.45 -50.29 -31.15
C ALA A 17 -12.40 -49.33 -29.94
N ALA A 18 -11.30 -49.34 -29.18
CA ALA A 18 -11.01 -48.42 -28.08
C ALA A 18 -10.14 -47.23 -28.49
N ALA A 19 -9.89 -47.03 -29.79
CA ALA A 19 -9.35 -45.77 -30.27
C ALA A 19 -10.35 -44.66 -29.88
N PRO A 20 -9.93 -43.63 -29.11
CA PRO A 20 -10.83 -42.54 -28.77
C PRO A 20 -11.27 -41.89 -30.09
N MET A 21 -12.55 -42.06 -30.44
CA MET A 21 -13.16 -41.21 -31.45
C MET A 21 -13.04 -39.78 -30.91
N ALA A 22 -12.20 -38.98 -31.56
CA ALA A 22 -12.11 -37.56 -31.32
C ALA A 22 -13.47 -36.95 -31.69
N HIS A 23 -14.37 -36.88 -30.70
CA HIS A 23 -15.58 -36.09 -30.77
C HIS A 23 -15.18 -34.62 -30.94
N ALA A 24 -15.96 -33.90 -31.75
CA ALA A 24 -15.84 -32.46 -31.95
C ALA A 24 -15.64 -31.79 -30.58
N ALA A 25 -14.54 -31.04 -30.45
CA ALA A 25 -14.18 -30.39 -29.21
C ALA A 25 -15.32 -29.46 -28.78
N ASP A 26 -16.02 -29.83 -27.70
CA ASP A 26 -16.89 -28.91 -26.99
C ASP A 26 -16.08 -27.67 -26.64
N ILE A 27 -16.43 -26.54 -27.23
CA ILE A 27 -15.77 -25.26 -26.94
C ILE A 27 -15.97 -24.99 -25.45
N PRO A 28 -14.89 -24.93 -24.64
CA PRO A 28 -15.04 -24.80 -23.19
C PRO A 28 -15.71 -23.47 -22.87
N VAL A 29 -16.71 -23.52 -21.97
CA VAL A 29 -17.35 -22.33 -21.42
C VAL A 29 -16.64 -21.97 -20.11
N LEU A 30 -15.86 -20.90 -20.15
CA LEU A 30 -15.13 -20.36 -19.00
C LEU A 30 -16.00 -19.34 -18.25
N SER A 31 -15.84 -19.21 -16.94
CA SER A 31 -16.46 -18.12 -16.16
C SER A 31 -15.40 -17.10 -15.79
N TRP A 32 -15.53 -15.87 -16.25
CA TRP A 32 -14.59 -14.78 -16.00
C TRP A 32 -15.25 -13.62 -15.26
N GLU A 33 -14.48 -12.96 -14.43
CA GLU A 33 -14.96 -11.86 -13.58
C GLU A 33 -14.51 -10.51 -14.11
N LYS A 34 -15.39 -9.52 -14.05
CA LYS A 34 -15.03 -8.12 -14.31
C LYS A 34 -14.03 -7.60 -13.29
N GLY A 35 -13.21 -6.64 -13.68
CA GLY A 35 -12.22 -5.98 -12.82
C GLY A 35 -10.90 -6.73 -12.64
N LYS A 36 -10.76 -7.94 -13.19
CA LYS A 36 -9.55 -8.78 -13.12
C LYS A 36 -8.84 -8.87 -14.47
N GLU A 37 -7.55 -9.22 -14.42
CA GLU A 37 -6.82 -9.69 -15.59
C GLU A 37 -7.08 -11.19 -15.77
N HIS A 38 -7.43 -11.59 -17.00
CA HIS A 38 -7.62 -12.98 -17.40
C HIS A 38 -6.63 -13.34 -18.50
N ASN A 39 -6.20 -14.60 -18.49
CA ASN A 39 -5.16 -15.09 -19.39
C ASN A 39 -5.63 -16.26 -20.23
N ILE A 40 -5.11 -16.33 -21.45
CA ILE A 40 -5.17 -17.50 -22.32
C ILE A 40 -3.74 -17.84 -22.71
N VAL A 41 -3.36 -19.10 -22.51
CA VAL A 41 -2.06 -19.61 -22.94
C VAL A 41 -2.23 -20.32 -24.27
N LEU A 42 -1.49 -19.89 -25.27
CA LEU A 42 -1.41 -20.57 -26.57
C LEU A 42 0.00 -21.12 -26.75
N GLY A 43 0.09 -22.44 -26.89
CA GLY A 43 1.32 -23.18 -27.18
C GLY A 43 1.24 -23.88 -28.53
N GLY A 44 2.38 -23.98 -29.22
CA GLY A 44 2.50 -24.71 -30.48
C GLY A 44 3.69 -24.25 -31.30
N ASN A 45 4.37 -25.18 -31.96
CA ASN A 45 5.56 -24.92 -32.79
C ASN A 45 5.29 -23.82 -33.82
N GLY A 46 5.78 -22.60 -33.55
CA GLY A 46 5.98 -21.53 -34.54
C GLY A 46 4.76 -20.71 -34.99
N LEU A 47 3.52 -21.03 -34.59
CA LEU A 47 2.31 -20.46 -35.20
C LEU A 47 1.72 -19.20 -34.53
N ALA A 48 2.16 -18.83 -33.31
CA ALA A 48 1.58 -17.68 -32.60
C ALA A 48 2.07 -16.29 -33.09
N LYS A 49 2.89 -16.25 -34.15
CA LYS A 49 3.42 -14.99 -34.70
C LYS A 49 2.30 -14.29 -35.47
N ASN A 50 1.81 -13.16 -34.94
CA ASN A 50 0.78 -12.29 -35.52
C ASN A 50 -0.68 -12.72 -35.30
N TRP A 51 -0.98 -13.55 -34.29
CA TRP A 51 -2.37 -13.77 -33.90
C TRP A 51 -2.88 -12.61 -33.06
N LYS A 52 -4.04 -12.08 -33.43
CA LYS A 52 -4.82 -11.18 -32.57
C LYS A 52 -5.91 -12.01 -31.91
N ILE A 53 -6.09 -11.80 -30.61
CA ILE A 53 -7.16 -12.43 -29.85
C ILE A 53 -8.08 -11.34 -29.35
N ASN A 54 -9.37 -11.51 -29.57
CA ASN A 54 -10.40 -10.56 -29.18
C ASN A 54 -11.48 -11.27 -28.37
N LEU A 55 -12.01 -10.59 -27.36
CA LEU A 55 -13.24 -10.97 -26.67
C LEU A 55 -14.40 -10.24 -27.33
N VAL A 56 -15.31 -10.98 -27.96
CA VAL A 56 -16.37 -10.43 -28.82
C VAL A 56 -17.74 -10.84 -28.30
N SER A 57 -18.70 -9.93 -28.39
CA SER A 57 -20.13 -10.21 -28.27
C SER A 57 -20.87 -9.33 -29.28
N GLU A 58 -22.07 -9.77 -29.68
CA GLU A 58 -22.82 -9.18 -30.81
C GLU A 58 -23.16 -7.70 -30.61
N ASN A 59 -23.25 -7.25 -29.35
CA ASN A 59 -23.73 -5.91 -28.98
C ASN A 59 -22.67 -5.04 -28.26
N THR A 60 -21.40 -5.46 -28.24
CA THR A 60 -20.35 -4.74 -27.49
C THR A 60 -19.07 -4.61 -28.28
N GLN A 61 -18.32 -3.52 -28.07
CA GLN A 61 -17.01 -3.35 -28.68
C GLN A 61 -16.06 -4.48 -28.27
N PRO A 62 -15.33 -5.08 -29.24
CA PRO A 62 -14.35 -6.12 -28.94
C PRO A 62 -13.26 -5.64 -27.97
N LEU A 63 -12.89 -6.48 -27.01
CA LEU A 63 -11.72 -6.26 -26.16
C LEU A 63 -10.52 -7.05 -26.70
N ALA A 64 -9.49 -6.33 -27.14
CA ALA A 64 -8.27 -6.94 -27.64
C ALA A 64 -7.37 -7.40 -26.50
N PHE A 65 -6.79 -8.60 -26.64
CA PHE A 65 -5.82 -9.14 -25.70
C PHE A 65 -4.43 -8.58 -25.99
N ARG A 66 -3.65 -8.37 -24.93
CA ARG A 66 -2.22 -8.03 -24.99
C ARG A 66 -1.37 -9.29 -24.94
N GLN A 67 -0.49 -9.46 -25.93
CA GLN A 67 0.46 -10.57 -26.03
C GLN A 67 1.69 -10.33 -25.14
N SER A 68 2.15 -11.38 -24.45
CA SER A 68 3.42 -11.40 -23.72
C SER A 68 4.64 -11.56 -24.64
N LYS A 69 5.85 -11.45 -24.08
CA LYS A 69 7.06 -11.97 -24.74
C LYS A 69 6.95 -13.47 -25.00
N LEU A 70 7.69 -13.97 -25.98
CA LEU A 70 7.78 -15.40 -26.28
C LEU A 70 8.53 -16.13 -25.16
N ALA A 71 7.94 -17.20 -24.63
CA ALA A 71 8.60 -18.06 -23.66
C ALA A 71 9.70 -18.91 -24.33
N PRO A 72 10.77 -19.29 -23.61
CA PRO A 72 11.85 -20.10 -24.18
C PRO A 72 11.40 -21.44 -24.79
N ASN A 73 10.31 -22.00 -24.27
CA ASN A 73 9.67 -23.24 -24.74
C ASN A 73 8.55 -22.99 -25.78
N GLY A 74 8.47 -21.79 -26.36
CA GLY A 74 7.69 -21.52 -27.56
C GLY A 74 6.22 -21.15 -27.37
N TYR A 75 5.74 -20.96 -26.12
CA TYR A 75 4.37 -20.47 -25.87
C TYR A 75 4.32 -18.95 -25.64
N VAL A 76 3.12 -18.38 -25.77
CA VAL A 76 2.81 -16.99 -25.42
C VAL A 76 1.56 -16.94 -24.55
N VAL A 77 1.50 -15.93 -23.69
CA VAL A 77 0.34 -15.66 -22.85
C VAL A 77 -0.35 -14.39 -23.36
N PHE A 78 -1.63 -14.53 -23.70
CA PHE A 78 -2.50 -13.42 -24.03
C PHE A 78 -3.29 -13.01 -22.79
N SER A 79 -3.27 -11.73 -22.48
CA SER A 79 -3.87 -11.16 -21.27
C SER A 79 -4.91 -10.10 -21.63
N VAL A 80 -6.04 -10.07 -20.93
CA VAL A 80 -7.04 -9.02 -21.08
C VAL A 80 -7.49 -8.55 -19.69
N THR A 81 -7.53 -7.24 -19.48
CA THR A 81 -8.13 -6.64 -18.29
C THR A 81 -9.56 -6.26 -18.63
N ILE A 82 -10.53 -6.88 -17.95
CA ILE A 82 -11.95 -6.60 -18.22
C ILE A 82 -12.39 -5.45 -17.31
N PRO A 83 -12.86 -4.31 -17.84
CA PRO A 83 -13.32 -3.19 -17.01
C PRO A 83 -14.55 -3.55 -16.16
N ASP A 84 -14.69 -2.91 -15.00
CA ASP A 84 -15.86 -3.09 -14.11
C ASP A 84 -17.18 -2.70 -14.81
N SER A 85 -17.12 -1.70 -15.70
CA SER A 85 -18.26 -1.21 -16.50
C SER A 85 -18.60 -2.07 -17.70
N PHE A 86 -17.85 -3.14 -17.97
CA PHE A 86 -18.11 -4.00 -19.12
C PHE A 86 -19.40 -4.80 -18.88
N PRO A 87 -20.29 -4.98 -19.88
CA PRO A 87 -21.54 -5.69 -19.67
C PRO A 87 -21.33 -7.15 -19.25
N SER A 88 -22.12 -7.64 -18.30
CA SER A 88 -22.16 -9.06 -17.96
C SER A 88 -22.92 -9.82 -19.05
N GLY A 89 -22.49 -11.03 -19.39
CA GLY A 89 -23.11 -11.78 -20.49
C GLY A 89 -22.24 -12.90 -21.04
N VAL A 90 -22.64 -13.47 -22.17
CA VAL A 90 -21.87 -14.50 -22.88
C VAL A 90 -21.07 -13.85 -24.01
N TYR A 91 -19.79 -14.18 -24.04
CA TYR A 91 -18.79 -13.68 -24.97
C TYR A 91 -18.08 -14.85 -25.64
N ARG A 92 -17.46 -14.57 -26.77
CA ARG A 92 -16.64 -15.51 -27.54
C ARG A 92 -15.22 -14.99 -27.59
N VAL A 93 -14.26 -15.88 -27.39
CA VAL A 93 -12.85 -15.58 -27.65
C VAL A 93 -12.57 -15.97 -29.08
N GLU A 94 -12.20 -14.99 -29.89
CA GLU A 94 -11.92 -15.15 -31.31
C GLU A 94 -10.43 -14.95 -31.57
N THR A 95 -9.86 -15.80 -32.42
CA THR A 95 -8.49 -15.65 -32.94
C THR A 95 -8.53 -15.23 -34.41
N GLU A 96 -7.78 -14.18 -34.71
CA GLU A 96 -7.54 -13.66 -36.05
C GLU A 96 -6.06 -13.88 -36.39
N GLY A 97 -5.79 -14.70 -37.41
CA GLY A 97 -4.46 -14.86 -37.99
C GLY A 97 -4.36 -14.16 -39.34
N ASN A 98 -3.17 -13.70 -39.72
CA ASN A 98 -2.93 -13.20 -41.08
C ASN A 98 -3.35 -14.28 -42.10
N ASN A 99 -4.29 -13.94 -43.00
CA ASN A 99 -4.83 -14.83 -44.04
C ASN A 99 -5.52 -16.11 -43.53
N SER A 100 -5.98 -16.15 -42.28
CA SER A 100 -6.76 -17.27 -41.73
C SER A 100 -8.16 -16.82 -41.32
N PRO A 101 -9.20 -17.66 -41.51
CA PRO A 101 -10.55 -17.34 -41.05
C PRO A 101 -10.57 -17.21 -39.52
N THR A 102 -11.39 -16.28 -39.01
CA THR A 102 -11.67 -16.12 -37.59
C THR A 102 -12.14 -17.44 -36.97
N ARG A 103 -11.49 -17.87 -35.89
CA ARG A 103 -11.87 -19.09 -35.16
C ARG A 103 -12.28 -18.75 -33.74
N VAL A 104 -13.40 -19.34 -33.30
CA VAL A 104 -13.83 -19.28 -31.89
C VAL A 104 -13.06 -20.34 -31.11
N VAL A 105 -12.34 -19.91 -30.08
CA VAL A 105 -11.46 -20.77 -29.26
C VAL A 105 -12.09 -21.13 -27.92
N ALA A 106 -12.91 -20.24 -27.36
CA ALA A 106 -13.60 -20.44 -26.09
C ALA A 106 -14.89 -19.63 -26.01
N GLY A 107 -15.87 -20.12 -25.27
CA GLY A 107 -16.99 -19.33 -24.78
C GLY A 107 -16.64 -18.79 -23.39
N VAL A 108 -17.02 -17.54 -23.10
CA VAL A 108 -16.75 -16.90 -21.81
C VAL A 108 -18.05 -16.33 -21.27
N LYS A 109 -18.46 -16.79 -20.10
CA LYS A 109 -19.52 -16.14 -19.31
C LYS A 109 -18.88 -15.11 -18.39
N LEU A 110 -19.18 -13.85 -18.65
CA LEU A 110 -18.72 -12.70 -17.89
C LEU A 110 -19.68 -12.41 -16.74
N VAL A 111 -19.16 -12.49 -15.51
CA VAL A 111 -19.90 -12.29 -14.26
C VAL A 111 -19.30 -11.12 -13.46
N ASP A 112 -20.09 -10.62 -12.51
CA ASP A 112 -19.63 -9.62 -11.56
C ASP A 112 -18.51 -10.15 -10.66
N LEU A 113 -17.68 -9.22 -10.17
CA LEU A 113 -16.53 -9.54 -9.34
C LEU A 113 -16.97 -10.15 -8.00
N SER A 114 -16.68 -11.43 -7.77
CA SER A 114 -17.01 -12.09 -6.50
C SER A 114 -16.00 -11.80 -5.39
N SER A 115 -14.73 -11.57 -5.74
CA SER A 115 -13.64 -11.39 -4.78
C SER A 115 -12.58 -10.41 -5.28
N PHE A 116 -12.31 -9.37 -4.50
CA PHE A 116 -11.29 -8.37 -4.82
C PHE A 116 -9.89 -8.83 -4.36
N ASN A 117 -9.29 -9.80 -5.05
CA ASN A 117 -7.90 -10.18 -4.75
C ASN A 117 -6.91 -9.35 -5.58
N LEU A 118 -6.15 -8.46 -4.94
CA LEU A 118 -5.19 -7.56 -5.60
C LEU A 118 -4.13 -8.30 -6.42
N ILE A 119 -3.79 -9.55 -6.08
CA ILE A 119 -2.80 -10.30 -6.85
C ILE A 119 -3.27 -10.60 -8.29
N GLN A 120 -4.59 -10.58 -8.52
CA GLN A 120 -5.23 -10.78 -9.81
C GLN A 120 -5.55 -9.45 -10.53
N ILE A 121 -5.18 -8.32 -9.92
CA ILE A 121 -5.41 -6.97 -10.46
C ILE A 121 -4.06 -6.21 -10.48
N PRO A 122 -3.18 -6.50 -11.46
CA PRO A 122 -1.79 -6.06 -11.38
C PRO A 122 -1.61 -4.54 -11.34
N THR A 123 -2.48 -3.78 -11.99
CA THR A 123 -2.44 -2.31 -11.98
C THR A 123 -2.60 -1.75 -10.57
N LYS A 124 -3.56 -2.26 -9.80
CA LYS A 124 -3.82 -1.82 -8.42
C LYS A 124 -2.73 -2.32 -7.47
N LEU A 125 -2.21 -3.53 -7.68
CA LEU A 125 -1.08 -4.04 -6.92
C LEU A 125 0.18 -3.18 -7.13
N ILE A 126 0.47 -2.75 -8.37
CA ILE A 126 1.61 -1.88 -8.69
C ILE A 126 1.52 -0.56 -7.92
N ILE A 127 0.34 0.06 -7.81
CA ILE A 127 0.16 1.30 -7.04
C ILE A 127 0.54 1.11 -5.57
N ILE A 128 0.10 0.02 -4.96
CA ILE A 128 0.41 -0.32 -3.56
C ILE A 128 1.90 -0.54 -3.38
N LEU A 129 2.52 -1.33 -4.27
CA LEU A 129 3.94 -1.65 -4.19
C LEU A 129 4.82 -0.42 -4.44
N LEU A 130 4.45 0.46 -5.38
CA LEU A 130 5.16 1.73 -5.61
C LEU A 130 5.05 2.64 -4.39
N THR A 131 3.88 2.72 -3.75
CA THR A 131 3.71 3.51 -2.53
C THR A 131 4.54 2.92 -1.38
N LEU A 132 4.56 1.60 -1.22
CA LEU A 132 5.41 0.92 -0.24
C LEU A 132 6.89 1.20 -0.49
N VAL A 133 7.34 1.08 -1.75
CA VAL A 133 8.70 1.40 -2.16
C VAL A 133 9.05 2.83 -1.81
N PHE A 134 8.17 3.78 -2.11
CA PHE A 134 8.34 5.19 -1.81
C PHE A 134 8.44 5.46 -0.30
N LEU A 135 7.52 4.92 0.50
CA LEU A 135 7.49 5.12 1.96
C LEU A 135 8.70 4.49 2.67
N VAL A 136 9.01 3.23 2.37
CA VAL A 136 10.12 2.51 3.05
C VAL A 136 11.48 3.07 2.66
N SER A 137 11.68 3.43 1.39
CA SER A 137 12.93 4.10 0.96
C SER A 137 13.11 5.47 1.63
N THR A 138 12.02 6.24 1.78
CA THR A 138 12.03 7.51 2.53
C THR A 138 12.45 7.28 3.97
N MET A 139 11.81 6.34 4.67
CA MET A 139 12.14 6.00 6.06
C MET A 139 13.61 5.57 6.20
N SER A 140 14.14 4.85 5.20
CA SER A 140 15.54 4.45 5.16
C SER A 140 16.51 5.63 5.06
N ILE A 141 16.13 6.71 4.38
CA ILE A 141 16.95 7.94 4.25
C ILE A 141 16.87 8.81 5.53
N MET A 142 15.73 8.80 6.22
CA MET A 142 15.50 9.61 7.43
C MET A 142 16.48 9.33 8.59
N ARG A 143 17.24 8.23 8.54
CA ARG A 143 18.25 7.90 9.57
C ARG A 143 19.44 8.89 9.63
N MET A 144 19.65 9.67 8.56
CA MET A 144 20.77 10.63 8.49
C MET A 144 20.66 11.73 9.55
N LYS A 145 21.81 12.22 10.04
CA LYS A 145 21.92 13.26 11.09
C LYS A 145 21.08 14.51 10.77
N LYS A 146 21.08 14.96 9.50
CA LYS A 146 20.27 16.07 9.01
C LYS A 146 18.77 15.95 9.33
N TYR A 147 18.21 14.74 9.31
CA TYR A 147 16.78 14.51 9.54
C TYR A 147 16.44 14.13 10.99
N GLU A 148 17.45 13.93 11.85
CA GLU A 148 17.32 13.41 13.21
C GLU A 148 16.56 14.35 14.17
N ARG A 149 16.69 15.68 14.00
CA ARG A 149 16.10 16.69 14.89
C ARG A 149 14.81 17.26 14.32
N ILE A 150 13.64 16.96 14.89
CA ILE A 150 12.34 17.52 14.48
C ILE A 150 11.82 18.46 15.58
N GLU A 151 11.29 19.61 15.18
CA GLU A 151 10.88 20.69 16.11
C GLU A 151 9.49 21.21 15.76
N TYR A 152 8.68 21.50 16.77
CA TYR A 152 7.42 22.21 16.60
C TYR A 152 7.10 23.09 17.81
N LEU A 153 6.18 24.05 17.58
CA LEU A 153 5.67 24.95 18.62
C LEU A 153 4.43 24.38 19.28
N ARG A 154 4.55 24.16 20.59
CA ARG A 154 3.50 23.63 21.45
C ARG A 154 2.91 24.73 22.32
N SER A 155 1.58 24.78 22.42
CA SER A 155 0.89 25.65 23.37
C SER A 155 1.15 25.15 24.79
N LYS A 156 1.31 26.05 25.78
CA LYS A 156 1.30 25.63 27.18
C LYS A 156 -0.06 24.94 27.45
N PRO A 157 -0.07 23.78 28.13
CA PRO A 157 -1.32 23.09 28.41
C PRO A 157 -2.23 24.01 29.24
N VAL A 158 -3.49 24.15 28.83
CA VAL A 158 -4.50 24.88 29.60
C VAL A 158 -4.68 24.14 30.93
N GLU A 159 -4.49 24.82 32.05
CA GLU A 159 -4.42 24.17 33.37
C GLU A 159 -5.77 23.56 33.80
N LYS A 160 -6.91 24.14 33.39
CA LYS A 160 -8.25 23.58 33.59
C LYS A 160 -9.23 24.05 32.51
N LEU A 161 -9.97 23.11 31.92
CA LEU A 161 -11.25 23.38 31.27
C LEU A 161 -12.38 23.39 32.29
N ASP A 162 -13.46 24.11 32.02
CA ASP A 162 -14.59 24.22 32.94
C ASP A 162 -15.42 22.93 33.02
N GLY A 163 -15.86 22.59 34.23
CA GLY A 163 -16.84 21.54 34.50
C GLY A 163 -16.43 20.13 34.04
N PHE A 164 -17.39 19.39 33.49
CA PHE A 164 -17.23 17.98 33.08
C PHE A 164 -16.25 17.80 31.90
N LEU A 165 -16.01 18.85 31.11
CA LEU A 165 -15.11 18.81 29.95
C LEU A 165 -13.65 18.54 30.36
N ASN A 166 -13.28 18.91 31.59
CA ASN A 166 -11.95 18.65 32.13
C ASN A 166 -11.66 17.14 32.25
N VAL A 167 -12.68 16.31 32.43
CA VAL A 167 -12.53 14.85 32.52
C VAL A 167 -12.01 14.31 31.18
N PHE A 168 -12.63 14.72 30.07
CA PHE A 168 -12.22 14.31 28.73
C PHE A 168 -10.85 14.87 28.34
N TYR A 169 -10.56 16.09 28.76
CA TYR A 169 -9.24 16.69 28.55
C TYR A 169 -8.14 15.92 29.27
N LYS A 170 -8.34 15.59 30.56
CA LYS A 170 -7.42 14.76 31.33
C LYS A 170 -7.28 13.36 30.74
N PHE A 171 -8.39 12.74 30.34
CA PHE A 171 -8.37 11.43 29.69
C PHE A 171 -7.46 11.44 28.45
N ARG A 172 -7.68 12.37 27.51
CA ARG A 172 -6.85 12.49 26.31
C ARG A 172 -5.40 12.77 26.65
N TYR A 173 -5.14 13.71 27.57
CA TYR A 173 -3.79 14.06 27.99
C TYR A 173 -3.04 12.85 28.57
N SER A 174 -3.65 12.12 29.51
CA SER A 174 -3.10 10.92 30.11
C SER A 174 -2.90 9.80 29.10
N ALA A 175 -3.88 9.55 28.23
CA ALA A 175 -3.78 8.52 27.19
C ALA A 175 -2.60 8.77 26.23
N VAL A 176 -2.36 10.03 25.86
CA VAL A 176 -1.21 10.40 25.03
C VAL A 176 0.10 10.34 25.81
N ASP A 177 0.07 10.67 27.10
CA ASP A 177 1.27 10.66 27.93
C ASP A 177 1.78 9.25 28.26
N GLU A 178 0.88 8.28 28.42
CA GLU A 178 1.20 6.87 28.61
C GLU A 178 1.91 6.23 27.41
N ILE A 179 1.76 6.82 26.20
CA ILE A 179 2.48 6.34 25.02
C ILE A 179 3.99 6.53 25.24
N HIS A 180 4.77 5.50 24.92
CA HIS A 180 6.22 5.57 25.01
C HIS A 180 6.77 6.65 24.06
N LYS A 181 7.89 7.28 24.44
CA LYS A 181 8.59 8.25 23.60
C LYS A 181 8.91 7.62 22.24
N SER A 182 8.25 8.10 21.20
CA SER A 182 8.30 7.55 19.85
C SER A 182 7.93 8.62 18.82
N LEU A 183 8.31 8.39 17.55
CA LEU A 183 7.90 9.26 16.45
C LEU A 183 6.37 9.36 16.37
N PHE A 184 5.67 8.25 16.61
CA PHE A 184 4.22 8.20 16.63
C PHE A 184 3.63 9.12 17.71
N LYS A 185 4.08 9.02 18.98
CA LYS A 185 3.65 9.95 20.05
C LYS A 185 3.91 11.39 19.68
N PHE A 186 5.10 11.68 19.14
CA PHE A 186 5.48 13.03 18.74
C PHE A 186 4.53 13.60 17.69
N GLN A 187 4.24 12.83 16.63
CA GLN A 187 3.31 13.26 15.58
C GLN A 187 1.88 13.37 16.08
N LEU A 188 1.41 12.47 16.97
CA LEU A 188 0.09 12.60 17.58
C LEU A 188 -0.08 13.91 18.36
N ILE A 189 0.93 14.29 19.15
CA ILE A 189 0.88 15.55 19.90
C ILE A 189 0.92 16.73 18.93
N ARG A 190 1.89 16.75 18.00
CA ARG A 190 2.06 17.83 17.02
C ARG A 190 0.81 18.06 16.19
N GLU A 191 0.22 17.00 15.65
CA GLU A 191 -0.96 17.13 14.80
C GLU A 191 -2.19 17.59 15.61
N GLY A 192 -2.30 17.16 16.86
CA GLY A 192 -3.37 17.58 17.77
C GLY A 192 -3.31 19.06 18.17
N GLU A 193 -2.15 19.71 18.07
CA GLU A 193 -2.01 21.15 18.38
C GLU A 193 -2.87 22.04 17.49
N LEU A 194 -3.12 21.65 16.24
CA LEU A 194 -3.99 22.41 15.35
C LEU A 194 -5.39 22.56 15.97
N LEU A 195 -5.97 21.44 16.39
CA LEU A 195 -7.31 21.43 16.95
C LEU A 195 -7.33 22.06 18.36
N HIS A 196 -6.28 21.85 19.16
CA HIS A 196 -6.15 22.49 20.47
C HIS A 196 -6.13 24.02 20.38
N LYS A 197 -5.38 24.58 19.41
CA LYS A 197 -5.31 26.03 19.17
C LYS A 197 -6.63 26.62 18.68
N LEU A 198 -7.40 25.85 17.89
CA LEU A 198 -8.71 26.28 17.41
C LEU A 198 -9.77 26.21 18.51
N SER A 199 -9.79 25.11 19.27
CA SER A 199 -10.76 24.87 20.33
C SER A 199 -10.28 23.75 21.26
N PRO A 200 -9.86 24.07 22.50
CA PRO A 200 -9.49 23.07 23.50
C PRO A 200 -10.64 22.13 23.88
N THR A 201 -11.90 22.59 23.78
CA THR A 201 -13.08 21.76 24.05
C THR A 201 -13.29 20.72 22.96
N THR A 202 -13.18 21.10 21.69
CA THR A 202 -13.27 20.17 20.56
C THR A 202 -12.11 19.17 20.61
N TRP A 203 -10.90 19.63 20.95
CA TRP A 203 -9.76 18.75 21.16
C TRP A 203 -10.01 17.69 22.24
N ALA A 204 -10.69 18.02 23.33
CA ALA A 204 -11.02 17.07 24.39
C ALA A 204 -12.12 16.07 23.98
N LEU A 205 -13.19 16.54 23.33
CA LEU A 205 -14.38 15.73 23.06
C LEU A 205 -14.30 14.88 21.78
N LEU A 206 -13.58 15.36 20.76
CA LEU A 206 -13.56 14.72 19.45
C LEU A 206 -13.18 13.24 19.49
N PRO A 207 -12.17 12.78 20.27
CA PRO A 207 -11.80 11.36 20.33
C PRO A 207 -12.91 10.44 20.85
N ILE A 208 -13.76 10.94 21.76
CA ILE A 208 -14.89 10.17 22.30
C ILE A 208 -16.00 10.08 21.25
N ALA A 209 -16.30 11.20 20.59
CA ALA A 209 -17.27 11.25 19.51
C ALA A 209 -16.84 10.35 18.33
N THR A 210 -15.55 10.34 17.98
CA THR A 210 -15.01 9.50 16.91
C THR A 210 -14.95 8.03 17.29
N MET A 211 -14.71 7.69 18.56
CA MET A 211 -14.83 6.30 19.03
C MET A 211 -16.27 5.78 18.83
N ALA A 212 -17.27 6.59 19.21
CA ALA A 212 -18.68 6.25 18.98
C ALA A 212 -19.02 6.17 17.48
N LEU A 213 -18.51 7.09 16.66
CA LEU A 213 -18.64 7.05 15.21
C LEU A 213 -18.03 5.77 14.63
N GLY A 214 -16.84 5.38 15.06
CA GLY A 214 -16.18 4.14 14.63
C GLY A 214 -17.02 2.91 15.00
N GLY A 215 -17.60 2.89 16.20
CA GLY A 215 -18.54 1.85 16.61
C GLY A 215 -19.81 1.83 15.74
N PHE A 216 -20.39 2.99 15.47
CA PHE A 216 -21.55 3.14 14.57
C PHE A 216 -21.23 2.63 13.16
N VAL A 217 -20.07 2.97 12.60
CA VAL A 217 -19.58 2.43 11.32
C VAL A 217 -19.47 0.91 11.38
N GLY A 218 -19.05 0.36 12.52
CA GLY A 218 -18.95 -1.08 12.74
C GLY A 218 -20.30 -1.80 12.77
N VAL A 219 -21.33 -1.19 13.34
CA VAL A 219 -22.70 -1.76 13.39
C VAL A 219 -23.41 -1.64 12.04
N ASN A 220 -23.28 -0.50 11.36
CA ASN A 220 -24.02 -0.21 10.12
C ASN A 220 -23.40 -0.83 8.86
N GLY A 221 -22.30 -1.56 8.99
CA GLY A 221 -21.77 -2.28 7.85
C GLY A 221 -22.63 -3.49 7.55
N ASN A 222 -23.34 -3.46 6.41
CA ASN A 222 -24.14 -4.59 5.96
C ASN A 222 -23.28 -5.85 5.87
N LEU A 223 -23.70 -6.92 6.56
CA LEU A 223 -23.07 -8.24 6.49
C LEU A 223 -23.50 -8.96 5.21
N ILE A 224 -22.73 -8.80 4.14
CA ILE A 224 -22.86 -9.69 2.97
C ILE A 224 -21.79 -10.78 3.12
N GLY A 225 -22.22 -12.02 3.42
CA GLY A 225 -21.29 -13.15 3.61
C GLY A 225 -20.43 -13.09 4.88
N GLY A 226 -20.88 -12.36 5.93
CA GLY A 226 -20.14 -12.23 7.20
C GLY A 226 -19.15 -11.06 7.25
N VAL A 227 -19.24 -10.09 6.34
CA VAL A 227 -18.31 -8.95 6.24
C VAL A 227 -19.06 -7.62 6.26
N SER A 228 -18.61 -6.67 7.09
CA SER A 228 -19.16 -5.32 7.24
C SER A 228 -18.81 -4.41 6.06
N PHE A 229 -19.75 -4.12 5.16
CA PHE A 229 -19.59 -3.13 4.08
C PHE A 229 -19.61 -1.70 4.64
N ILE A 230 -18.47 -0.99 4.65
CA ILE A 230 -18.42 0.40 5.10
C ILE A 230 -18.85 1.34 3.96
N PRO A 231 -19.90 2.17 4.13
CA PRO A 231 -20.22 3.20 3.15
C PRO A 231 -19.04 4.13 2.89
N VAL A 232 -18.73 4.38 1.62
CA VAL A 232 -17.65 5.28 1.16
C VAL A 232 -17.64 6.59 1.93
N ALA A 233 -18.82 7.22 2.05
CA ALA A 233 -18.97 8.51 2.71
C ALA A 233 -18.49 8.47 4.17
N LEU A 234 -18.81 7.40 4.91
CA LEU A 234 -18.39 7.24 6.31
C LEU A 234 -16.89 6.94 6.41
N TYR A 235 -16.35 6.12 5.51
CA TYR A 235 -14.91 5.84 5.45
C TYR A 235 -14.10 7.12 5.18
N THR A 236 -14.49 7.89 4.18
CA THR A 236 -13.86 9.17 3.82
C THR A 236 -14.04 10.22 4.90
N PHE A 237 -15.23 10.37 5.47
CA PHE A 237 -15.49 11.33 6.54
C PHE A 237 -14.60 11.06 7.75
N THR A 238 -14.49 9.81 8.18
CA THR A 238 -13.64 9.43 9.31
C THR A 238 -12.16 9.67 9.00
N ALA A 239 -11.72 9.45 7.76
CA ALA A 239 -10.36 9.79 7.33
C ALA A 239 -10.09 11.30 7.32
N VAL A 240 -11.05 12.14 6.94
CA VAL A 240 -10.93 13.60 7.06
C VAL A 240 -10.75 14.01 8.52
N VAL A 241 -11.52 13.41 9.44
CA VAL A 241 -11.35 13.66 10.88
C VAL A 241 -9.95 13.25 11.36
N GLY A 242 -9.46 12.08 10.93
CA GLY A 242 -8.12 11.63 11.27
C GLY A 242 -6.98 12.42 10.62
N VAL A 243 -7.21 13.06 9.47
CA VAL A 243 -6.29 14.05 8.89
C VAL A 243 -6.20 15.28 9.79
N ILE A 244 -7.34 15.78 10.28
CA ILE A 244 -7.38 16.96 11.16
C ILE A 244 -6.73 16.64 12.51
N ASP A 245 -7.11 15.51 13.12
CA ASP A 245 -6.63 15.03 14.41
C ASP A 245 -6.42 13.50 14.41
N PRO A 246 -5.18 13.01 14.19
CA PRO A 246 -4.92 11.58 14.08
C PRO A 246 -5.24 10.76 15.33
N PHE A 247 -5.25 11.38 16.52
CA PHE A 247 -5.69 10.70 17.75
C PHE A 247 -7.20 10.38 17.70
N SER A 248 -7.99 11.27 17.12
CA SER A 248 -9.42 11.03 16.87
C SER A 248 -9.64 9.95 15.78
N GLY A 249 -8.80 9.94 14.73
CA GLY A 249 -8.78 8.82 13.77
C GLY A 249 -8.44 7.47 14.43
N PHE A 250 -7.50 7.46 15.39
CA PHE A 250 -7.10 6.25 16.10
C PHE A 250 -8.20 5.73 17.03
N THR A 251 -8.88 6.61 17.76
CA THR A 251 -10.02 6.24 18.59
C THR A 251 -11.22 5.76 17.77
N ALA A 252 -11.46 6.31 16.57
CA ALA A 252 -12.43 5.74 15.63
C ALA A 252 -12.06 4.30 15.25
N ALA A 253 -10.79 4.05 14.91
CA ALA A 253 -10.32 2.71 14.58
C ALA A 253 -10.51 1.72 15.74
N ILE A 254 -10.28 2.15 16.99
CA ILE A 254 -10.56 1.35 18.19
C ILE A 254 -12.06 1.05 18.31
N GLY A 255 -12.93 2.06 18.19
CA GLY A 255 -14.38 1.86 18.28
C GLY A 255 -14.91 0.88 17.22
N TYR A 256 -14.39 1.01 16.00
CA TYR A 256 -14.69 0.09 14.91
C TYR A 256 -14.19 -1.34 15.20
N ALA A 257 -12.91 -1.49 15.57
CA ALA A 257 -12.32 -2.80 15.86
C ALA A 257 -13.02 -3.49 17.04
N PHE A 258 -13.35 -2.75 18.10
CA PHE A 258 -14.09 -3.26 19.25
C PHE A 258 -15.44 -3.81 18.82
N THR A 259 -16.19 -3.03 18.04
CA THR A 259 -17.52 -3.44 17.56
C THR A 259 -17.45 -4.68 16.69
N GLN A 260 -16.54 -4.72 15.71
CA GLN A 260 -16.34 -5.89 14.85
C GLN A 260 -15.93 -7.15 15.63
N SER A 261 -15.17 -6.97 16.71
CA SER A 261 -14.75 -8.06 17.58
C SER A 261 -15.92 -8.61 18.40
N VAL A 262 -16.72 -7.71 19.00
CA VAL A 262 -17.88 -8.08 19.83
C VAL A 262 -19.00 -8.70 19.00
N THR A 263 -19.20 -8.26 17.76
CA THR A 263 -20.21 -8.86 16.84
C THR A 263 -19.78 -10.21 16.28
N GLY A 264 -18.54 -10.67 16.55
CA GLY A 264 -18.03 -11.95 16.06
C GLY A 264 -17.63 -11.95 14.59
N ASN A 265 -17.41 -10.77 13.98
CA ASN A 265 -17.04 -10.66 12.56
C ASN A 265 -15.54 -10.96 12.31
N VAL A 266 -14.72 -10.98 13.37
CA VAL A 266 -13.27 -11.21 13.29
C VAL A 266 -12.96 -12.69 13.47
N THR A 267 -13.14 -13.48 12.41
CA THR A 267 -12.96 -14.95 12.45
C THR A 267 -11.80 -15.47 11.61
N SER A 268 -11.11 -14.60 10.87
CA SER A 268 -10.03 -14.99 9.96
C SER A 268 -8.88 -13.98 9.94
N VAL A 269 -7.70 -14.42 9.46
CA VAL A 269 -6.56 -13.53 9.21
C VAL A 269 -6.97 -12.39 8.29
N ARG A 270 -7.79 -12.68 7.28
CA ARG A 270 -8.33 -11.68 6.35
C ARG A 270 -9.16 -10.60 7.07
N ALA A 271 -10.01 -10.98 8.02
CA ALA A 271 -10.78 -10.03 8.83
C ALA A 271 -9.88 -9.13 9.69
N VAL A 272 -8.84 -9.70 10.33
CA VAL A 272 -7.85 -8.93 11.10
C VAL A 272 -7.11 -7.93 10.20
N MET A 273 -6.69 -8.36 9.00
CA MET A 273 -6.03 -7.48 8.04
C MET A 273 -6.95 -6.36 7.55
N SER A 274 -8.24 -6.64 7.36
CA SER A 274 -9.24 -5.63 7.01
C SER A 274 -9.40 -4.57 8.12
N LEU A 275 -9.47 -4.97 9.39
CA LEU A 275 -9.50 -4.05 10.52
C LEU A 275 -8.29 -3.11 10.55
N LEU A 276 -7.10 -3.67 10.34
CA LEU A 276 -5.86 -2.90 10.32
C LEU A 276 -5.82 -1.94 9.12
N ALA A 277 -6.26 -2.38 7.94
CA ALA A 277 -6.32 -1.52 6.76
C ALA A 277 -7.25 -0.33 6.94
N VAL A 278 -8.42 -0.53 7.56
CA VAL A 278 -9.35 0.56 7.91
C VAL A 278 -8.69 1.54 8.89
N GLY A 279 -8.06 1.03 9.94
CA GLY A 279 -7.34 1.87 10.91
C GLY A 279 -6.19 2.67 10.27
N ILE A 280 -5.43 2.06 9.36
CA ILE A 280 -4.39 2.75 8.58
C ILE A 280 -5.01 3.88 7.77
N GLY A 281 -6.15 3.64 7.09
CA GLY A 281 -6.84 4.65 6.29
C GLY A 281 -7.33 5.86 7.08
N TRP A 282 -7.68 5.66 8.35
CA TRP A 282 -8.13 6.75 9.22
C TRP A 282 -7.00 7.49 9.94
N VAL A 283 -5.84 6.86 10.17
CA VAL A 283 -4.76 7.46 10.98
C VAL A 283 -3.54 7.88 10.15
N ALA A 284 -3.09 7.03 9.24
CA ALA A 284 -1.81 7.19 8.56
C ALA A 284 -1.72 8.42 7.62
N PRO A 285 -2.77 8.82 6.87
CA PRO A 285 -2.69 9.98 5.98
C PRO A 285 -2.27 11.26 6.69
N GLY A 286 -2.84 11.55 7.87
CA GLY A 286 -2.51 12.73 8.67
C GLY A 286 -1.08 12.69 9.21
N ILE A 287 -0.67 11.56 9.78
CA ILE A 287 0.67 11.41 10.38
C ILE A 287 1.77 11.40 9.32
N LEU A 288 1.58 10.69 8.22
CA LEU A 288 2.61 10.58 7.19
C LEU A 288 2.75 11.88 6.40
N SER A 289 1.66 12.56 6.06
CA SER A 289 1.77 13.86 5.39
C SER A 289 2.56 14.87 6.23
N SER A 290 2.28 14.96 7.54
CA SER A 290 2.98 15.89 8.42
C SER A 290 4.45 15.54 8.62
N LEU A 291 4.77 14.24 8.69
CA LEU A 291 6.14 13.75 8.76
C LEU A 291 6.91 14.14 7.49
N TYR A 292 6.33 13.90 6.31
CA TYR A 292 6.94 14.27 5.03
C TYR A 292 7.16 15.77 4.93
N GLN A 293 6.20 16.58 5.38
CA GLN A 293 6.34 18.03 5.37
C GLN A 293 7.57 18.49 6.17
N ASP A 294 7.80 17.95 7.37
CA ASP A 294 8.95 18.32 8.20
C ASP A 294 10.28 17.90 7.58
N ILE A 295 10.32 16.70 7.00
CA ILE A 295 11.55 16.15 6.44
C ILE A 295 11.92 16.90 5.16
N LEU A 296 10.95 17.12 4.27
CA LEU A 296 11.18 17.84 3.02
C LEU A 296 11.64 19.27 3.29
N ARG A 297 11.16 19.94 4.33
CA ARG A 297 11.63 21.31 4.68
C ARG A 297 13.12 21.39 5.04
N LYS A 298 13.74 20.28 5.40
CA LYS A 298 15.18 20.20 5.69
C LYS A 298 16.03 20.08 4.44
N ASP A 299 15.44 19.74 3.29
CA ASP A 299 16.15 19.71 2.02
C ASP A 299 16.50 21.11 1.51
N ARG A 300 17.65 21.20 0.83
CA ARG A 300 18.08 22.41 0.15
C ARG A 300 17.36 22.47 -1.19
N TYR A 301 16.48 23.47 -1.34
CA TYR A 301 15.79 23.77 -2.58
C TYR A 301 16.07 25.22 -3.01
N PHE A 302 15.86 25.51 -4.29
CA PHE A 302 15.76 26.89 -4.78
C PHE A 302 14.59 27.62 -4.09
N LYS A 303 14.66 28.96 -3.97
CA LYS A 303 13.75 29.78 -3.14
C LYS A 303 12.25 29.47 -3.36
N LEU A 304 11.81 29.38 -4.62
CA LEU A 304 10.41 29.09 -4.95
C LEU A 304 10.01 27.65 -4.59
N ALA A 305 10.86 26.67 -4.92
CA ALA A 305 10.63 25.26 -4.63
C ALA A 305 10.53 24.98 -3.12
N ARG A 306 11.30 25.72 -2.29
CA ARG A 306 11.24 25.61 -0.83
C ARG A 306 9.86 25.94 -0.24
N LEU A 307 9.09 26.82 -0.91
CA LEU A 307 7.78 27.25 -0.44
C LEU A 307 6.65 26.29 -0.82
N ILE A 308 6.78 25.56 -1.94
CA ILE A 308 5.69 24.79 -2.54
C ILE A 308 5.91 23.29 -2.39
N VAL A 309 7.12 22.80 -2.67
CA VAL A 309 7.41 21.36 -2.77
C VAL A 309 7.09 20.61 -1.48
N PRO A 310 7.51 21.06 -0.28
CA PRO A 310 7.24 20.30 0.93
C PRO A 310 5.74 20.12 1.22
N ASP A 311 4.93 21.15 0.97
CA ASP A 311 3.51 21.12 1.32
C ASP A 311 2.70 20.32 0.29
N VAL A 312 2.95 20.54 -1.00
CA VAL A 312 2.27 19.82 -2.07
C VAL A 312 2.61 18.33 -2.01
N ILE A 313 3.89 17.98 -1.91
CA ILE A 313 4.30 16.57 -1.88
C ILE A 313 3.79 15.88 -0.61
N ALA A 314 3.87 16.52 0.56
CA ALA A 314 3.29 15.99 1.78
C ALA A 314 1.79 15.68 1.64
N SER A 315 1.04 16.60 1.01
CA SER A 315 -0.39 16.43 0.79
C SER A 315 -0.72 15.28 -0.18
N LEU A 316 0.08 15.13 -1.25
CA LEU A 316 -0.05 14.04 -2.21
C LEU A 316 0.27 12.70 -1.55
N VAL A 317 1.34 12.62 -0.76
CA VAL A 317 1.70 11.41 -0.02
C VAL A 317 0.56 10.97 0.90
N GLY A 318 -0.07 11.89 1.63
CA GLY A 318 -1.23 11.55 2.47
C GLY A 318 -2.42 11.00 1.67
N GLY A 319 -2.73 11.59 0.51
CA GLY A 319 -3.77 11.06 -0.40
C GLY A 319 -3.43 9.68 -0.96
N PHE A 320 -2.17 9.45 -1.36
CA PHE A 320 -1.70 8.12 -1.81
C PHE A 320 -1.78 7.07 -0.70
N VAL A 321 -1.41 7.42 0.54
CA VAL A 321 -1.55 6.53 1.70
C VAL A 321 -3.01 6.15 1.91
N PHE A 322 -3.93 7.10 1.79
CA PHE A 322 -5.37 6.83 1.88
C PHE A 322 -5.85 5.90 0.77
N LEU A 323 -5.46 6.16 -0.48
CA LEU A 323 -5.78 5.29 -1.62
C LEU A 323 -5.29 3.86 -1.38
N VAL A 324 -4.05 3.69 -0.89
CA VAL A 324 -3.50 2.37 -0.59
C VAL A 324 -4.27 1.69 0.54
N ALA A 325 -4.60 2.40 1.62
CA ALA A 325 -5.40 1.85 2.72
C ALA A 325 -6.79 1.41 2.26
N GLU A 326 -7.41 2.17 1.35
CA GLU A 326 -8.68 1.82 0.73
C GLU A 326 -8.58 0.57 -0.16
N LEU A 327 -7.56 0.49 -1.02
CA LEU A 327 -7.32 -0.69 -1.85
C LEU A 327 -7.04 -1.95 -1.01
N LEU A 328 -6.31 -1.80 0.09
CA LEU A 328 -6.05 -2.88 1.05
C LEU A 328 -7.34 -3.29 1.76
N THR A 329 -8.13 -2.32 2.22
CA THR A 329 -9.44 -2.58 2.85
C THR A 329 -10.34 -3.35 1.90
N ASN A 330 -10.44 -2.92 0.64
CA ASN A 330 -11.18 -3.64 -0.40
C ASN A 330 -10.65 -5.05 -0.66
N SER A 331 -9.33 -5.25 -0.58
CA SER A 331 -8.76 -6.57 -0.83
C SER A 331 -8.95 -7.55 0.31
N PHE A 332 -9.02 -7.04 1.53
CA PHE A 332 -9.21 -7.86 2.71
C PHE A 332 -10.69 -8.01 3.06
N ALA A 333 -11.54 -7.02 2.81
CA ALA A 333 -12.97 -7.17 2.92
C ALA A 333 -13.45 -8.07 1.78
N ASN A 334 -13.78 -9.33 2.09
CA ASN A 334 -14.25 -10.32 1.11
C ASN A 334 -15.70 -9.98 0.71
N HIS A 335 -15.91 -8.91 -0.05
CA HIS A 335 -17.21 -8.45 -0.51
C HIS A 335 -17.34 -8.54 -2.04
N VAL A 336 -18.57 -8.48 -2.52
CA VAL A 336 -18.90 -8.50 -3.96
C VAL A 336 -18.74 -7.08 -4.52
N GLY A 337 -17.76 -6.91 -5.41
CA GLY A 337 -17.44 -5.63 -6.04
C GLY A 337 -16.72 -4.63 -5.11
N PRO A 338 -15.83 -3.76 -5.62
CA PRO A 338 -15.11 -2.80 -4.77
C PRO A 338 -16.07 -1.89 -3.99
N ILE A 339 -15.67 -1.43 -2.79
CA ILE A 339 -16.23 -0.19 -2.22
C ILE A 339 -16.19 0.83 -3.37
N ALA A 340 -17.36 1.28 -3.81
CA ALA A 340 -17.55 1.92 -5.11
C ALA A 340 -16.85 3.30 -5.18
N VAL A 341 -15.54 3.28 -5.35
CA VAL A 341 -14.67 4.45 -5.51
C VAL A 341 -13.52 4.07 -6.43
N ASN A 342 -13.82 3.62 -7.64
CA ASN A 342 -12.80 3.56 -8.70
C ASN A 342 -12.33 4.96 -9.15
N SER A 343 -12.61 6.02 -8.38
CA SER A 343 -12.27 7.40 -8.70
C SER A 343 -11.09 7.87 -7.85
N LEU A 344 -10.04 8.34 -8.51
CA LEU A 344 -8.95 9.09 -7.87
C LEU A 344 -9.43 10.37 -7.18
N LEU A 345 -10.70 10.77 -7.34
CA LEU A 345 -11.28 11.99 -6.80
C LEU A 345 -11.26 12.04 -5.28
N ILE A 346 -11.56 10.93 -4.58
CA ILE A 346 -11.56 10.93 -3.11
C ILE A 346 -10.15 11.10 -2.54
N PRO A 347 -9.14 10.30 -2.96
CA PRO A 347 -7.75 10.53 -2.57
C PRO A 347 -7.27 11.96 -2.89
N VAL A 348 -7.61 12.49 -4.06
CA VAL A 348 -7.27 13.87 -4.47
C VAL A 348 -7.95 14.90 -3.56
N GLY A 349 -9.24 14.71 -3.26
CA GLY A 349 -9.98 15.55 -2.32
C GLY A 349 -9.35 15.53 -0.93
N LEU A 350 -8.92 14.36 -0.45
CA LEU A 350 -8.21 14.25 0.82
C LEU A 350 -6.85 14.96 0.77
N SER A 351 -6.10 14.87 -0.32
CA SER A 351 -4.87 15.66 -0.52
C SER A 351 -5.15 17.17 -0.42
N VAL A 352 -6.24 17.66 -1.02
CA VAL A 352 -6.64 19.07 -0.91
C VAL A 352 -6.95 19.44 0.56
N VAL A 353 -7.66 18.58 1.29
CA VAL A 353 -7.94 18.79 2.72
C VAL A 353 -6.63 18.84 3.54
N ILE A 354 -5.69 17.94 3.28
CA ILE A 354 -4.38 17.92 3.95
C ILE A 354 -3.59 19.21 3.64
N LEU A 355 -3.63 19.68 2.38
CA LEU A 355 -2.98 20.92 1.99
C LEU A 355 -3.62 22.12 2.70
N GLY A 356 -4.95 22.20 2.74
CA GLY A 356 -5.69 23.23 3.47
C GLY A 356 -5.34 23.24 4.97
N ARG A 357 -5.27 22.06 5.58
CA ARG A 357 -4.83 21.87 6.98
C ARG A 357 -3.41 22.40 7.22
N ILE A 358 -2.47 22.09 6.32
CA ILE A 358 -1.08 22.58 6.38
C ILE A 358 -1.03 24.12 6.35
N HIS A 359 -1.82 24.74 5.47
CA HIS A 359 -1.88 26.20 5.38
C HIS A 359 -2.54 26.83 6.62
N LEU A 360 -3.61 26.23 7.11
CA LEU A 360 -4.30 26.67 8.33
C LEU A 360 -3.37 26.64 9.55
N TYR A 361 -2.61 25.56 9.72
CA TYR A 361 -1.64 25.47 10.82
C TYR A 361 -0.57 26.57 10.74
N ARG A 362 -0.06 26.85 9.53
CA ARG A 362 0.93 27.92 9.33
C ARG A 362 0.37 29.29 9.63
N TYR A 363 -0.86 29.56 9.21
CA TYR A 363 -1.56 30.80 9.49
C TYR A 363 -1.66 31.03 11.00
N LEU A 364 -2.15 30.03 11.73
CA LEU A 364 -2.26 30.10 13.19
C LEU A 364 -0.90 30.30 13.87
N VAL A 365 0.17 29.64 13.39
CA VAL A 365 1.51 29.77 13.99
C VAL A 365 2.18 31.12 13.70
N LYS A 366 1.83 31.79 12.60
CA LYS A 366 2.42 33.08 12.23
C LYS A 366 2.05 34.18 13.22
N ASP A 367 0.79 34.23 13.64
CA ASP A 367 0.29 35.22 14.60
C ASP A 367 0.86 34.96 16.01
N LEU A 368 1.14 33.69 16.34
CA LEU A 368 1.61 33.27 17.66
C LEU A 368 3.09 33.58 17.93
N HIS A 369 3.93 33.67 16.90
CA HIS A 369 5.32 34.15 17.04
C HIS A 369 5.37 35.63 17.44
N GLN A 370 4.32 36.41 17.19
CA GLN A 370 4.27 37.83 17.51
C GLN A 370 3.87 38.10 18.97
N THR A 371 3.21 37.14 19.64
CA THR A 371 2.66 37.33 21.01
C THR A 371 3.45 36.66 22.13
N GLY A 372 4.45 35.82 21.84
CA GLY A 372 5.58 35.43 22.71
C GLY A 372 5.35 34.65 24.03
N GLU A 373 4.27 34.86 24.79
CA GLU A 373 4.26 34.51 26.22
C GLU A 373 3.77 33.09 26.58
N ASN A 374 3.08 32.39 25.65
CA ASN A 374 2.32 31.17 25.96
C ASN A 374 2.79 29.87 25.26
N TYR A 375 4.01 29.82 24.71
CA TYR A 375 4.48 28.69 23.89
C TYR A 375 5.79 28.07 24.36
N GLN A 376 6.00 26.79 24.02
CA GLN A 376 7.23 26.03 24.24
C GLN A 376 7.68 25.38 22.92
N ILE A 377 8.96 25.50 22.57
CA ILE A 377 9.55 24.73 21.46
C ILE A 377 9.79 23.30 21.96
N ARG A 378 9.15 22.32 21.32
CA ARG A 378 9.39 20.90 21.60
C ARG A 378 10.32 20.34 20.53
N ILE A 379 11.45 19.81 20.99
CA ILE A 379 12.48 19.19 20.16
C ILE A 379 12.43 17.68 20.38
N MET A 380 12.42 16.91 19.30
CA MET A 380 12.67 15.48 19.32
C MET A 380 13.94 15.18 18.52
N ILE A 381 14.87 14.48 19.16
CA ILE A 381 16.03 13.88 18.51
C ILE A 381 15.69 12.39 18.34
N LEU A 382 15.77 11.86 17.12
CA LEU A 382 15.51 10.45 16.82
C LEU A 382 16.81 9.62 16.80
N PRO A 383 17.30 9.10 17.94
CA PRO A 383 18.46 8.20 17.93
C PRO A 383 18.17 6.90 17.15
N ARG A 384 16.90 6.48 17.07
CA ARG A 384 16.41 5.36 16.26
C ARG A 384 15.07 5.74 15.65
N VAL A 385 14.86 5.38 14.39
CA VAL A 385 13.63 5.74 13.66
C VAL A 385 12.46 4.82 14.05
N LEU A 386 12.73 3.52 14.26
CA LEU A 386 11.71 2.51 14.59
C LEU A 386 12.09 1.68 15.82
N SER A 387 11.07 1.23 16.55
CA SER A 387 11.23 0.33 17.70
C SER A 387 11.17 -1.15 17.25
N PRO A 388 11.83 -2.08 17.97
CA PRO A 388 11.75 -3.52 17.64
C PRO A 388 10.30 -4.05 17.64
N ARG A 389 9.44 -3.54 18.53
CA ARG A 389 8.01 -3.89 18.55
C ARG A 389 7.31 -3.48 17.26
N THR A 390 7.62 -2.28 16.74
CA THR A 390 7.05 -1.80 15.47
C THR A 390 7.49 -2.67 14.29
N ILE A 391 8.75 -3.11 14.27
CA ILE A 391 9.26 -3.99 13.21
C ILE A 391 8.60 -5.36 13.27
N LEU A 392 8.39 -5.92 14.47
CA LEU A 392 7.66 -7.18 14.63
C LEU A 392 6.23 -7.05 14.11
N ILE A 393 5.51 -5.99 14.49
CA ILE A 393 4.14 -5.73 14.02
C ILE A 393 4.12 -5.55 12.50
N ALA A 394 5.07 -4.79 11.93
CA ALA A 394 5.18 -4.61 10.49
C ALA A 394 5.47 -5.93 9.76
N SER A 395 6.35 -6.77 10.31
CA SER A 395 6.67 -8.10 9.77
C SER A 395 5.42 -8.99 9.76
N LEU A 396 4.66 -9.03 10.86
CA LEU A 396 3.39 -9.76 10.93
C LEU A 396 2.36 -9.22 9.94
N TYR A 397 2.29 -7.90 9.77
CA TYR A 397 1.40 -7.28 8.78
C TYR A 397 1.79 -7.63 7.33
N PHE A 398 3.09 -7.62 7.00
CA PHE A 398 3.57 -8.05 5.69
C PHE A 398 3.32 -9.54 5.44
N ALA A 399 3.54 -10.39 6.46
CA ALA A 399 3.23 -11.81 6.39
C ALA A 399 1.73 -12.04 6.16
N GLY A 400 0.87 -11.39 6.95
CA GLY A 400 -0.58 -11.48 6.83
C GLY A 400 -1.07 -11.02 5.46
N THR A 401 -0.58 -9.89 4.97
CA THR A 401 -0.91 -9.36 3.62
C THR A 401 -0.52 -10.36 2.52
N ALA A 402 0.73 -10.83 2.53
CA ALA A 402 1.22 -11.76 1.53
C ALA A 402 0.48 -13.11 1.59
N TYR A 403 0.17 -13.60 2.79
CA TYR A 403 -0.61 -14.82 2.99
C TYR A 403 -2.03 -14.68 2.44
N VAL A 404 -2.72 -13.57 2.75
CA VAL A 404 -4.09 -13.31 2.29
C VAL A 404 -4.20 -13.23 0.77
N TRP A 405 -3.14 -12.80 0.08
CA TRP A 405 -3.10 -12.72 -1.38
C TRP A 405 -2.66 -14.00 -2.07
N THR A 406 -1.76 -14.77 -1.45
CA THR A 406 -1.10 -15.93 -2.12
C THR A 406 -1.50 -17.29 -1.58
N GLU A 407 -2.14 -17.33 -0.42
CA GLU A 407 -2.49 -18.54 0.35
C GLU A 407 -1.28 -19.44 0.64
N SER A 408 -0.07 -18.88 0.60
CA SER A 408 1.18 -19.60 0.79
C SER A 408 1.94 -19.07 2.01
N LEU A 409 2.05 -19.91 3.04
CA LEU A 409 2.78 -19.57 4.27
C LEU A 409 4.28 -19.33 3.99
N GLN A 410 4.89 -20.16 3.13
CA GLN A 410 6.29 -20.04 2.75
C GLN A 410 6.57 -18.70 2.05
N PHE A 411 5.74 -18.34 1.07
CA PHE A 411 5.89 -17.08 0.35
C PHE A 411 5.68 -15.87 1.28
N ALA A 412 4.70 -15.96 2.19
CA ALA A 412 4.44 -14.95 3.20
C ALA A 412 5.63 -14.73 4.14
N GLY A 413 6.25 -15.82 4.64
CA GLY A 413 7.42 -15.76 5.51
C GLY A 413 8.63 -15.11 4.83
N ILE A 414 8.94 -15.51 3.59
CA ILE A 414 10.04 -14.93 2.81
C ILE A 414 9.80 -13.43 2.56
N THR A 415 8.59 -13.07 2.14
CA THR A 415 8.22 -11.67 1.86
C THR A 415 8.31 -10.80 3.11
N ALA A 416 7.78 -11.30 4.24
CA ALA A 416 7.84 -10.60 5.51
C ALA A 416 9.27 -10.36 5.98
N PHE A 417 10.14 -11.37 5.88
CA PHE A 417 11.55 -11.22 6.19
C PHE A 417 12.22 -10.15 5.33
N LEU A 418 12.04 -10.22 4.00
CA LEU A 418 12.67 -9.27 3.07
C LEU A 418 12.18 -7.83 3.28
N LEU A 419 10.91 -7.61 3.61
CA LEU A 419 10.35 -6.28 3.86
C LEU A 419 10.64 -5.76 5.27
N ALA A 420 10.74 -6.63 6.27
CA ALA A 420 11.08 -6.24 7.63
C ALA A 420 12.57 -5.92 7.80
N PHE A 421 13.44 -6.54 7.00
CA PHE A 421 14.89 -6.32 7.06
C PHE A 421 15.33 -4.86 6.84
N PRO A 422 14.91 -4.13 5.79
CA PRO A 422 15.29 -2.72 5.64
C PRO A 422 14.78 -1.85 6.80
N LEU A 423 13.67 -2.23 7.44
CA LEU A 423 13.17 -1.57 8.64
C LEU A 423 14.02 -1.90 9.88
N SER A 424 14.52 -3.13 10.01
CA SER A 424 15.40 -3.53 11.12
C SER A 424 16.78 -2.87 11.02
N LEU A 425 17.29 -2.62 9.82
CA LEU A 425 18.50 -1.82 9.60
C LEU A 425 18.39 -0.40 10.15
N LEU A 426 17.18 0.14 10.35
CA LEU A 426 16.98 1.44 11.00
C LEU A 426 17.25 1.41 12.52
N MET A 427 17.34 0.23 13.13
CA MET A 427 17.72 0.08 14.53
C MET A 427 19.23 -0.01 14.74
N VAL A 428 19.94 -0.54 13.75
CA VAL A 428 21.36 -0.88 13.86
C VAL A 428 22.19 0.22 13.20
N ARG A 429 23.18 0.70 13.96
CA ARG A 429 24.22 1.59 13.44
C ARG A 429 25.49 0.76 13.32
N PHE A 430 26.07 0.74 12.13
CA PHE A 430 27.33 0.05 11.89
C PHE A 430 28.48 1.04 12.03
N GLU A 431 29.59 0.59 12.60
CA GLU A 431 30.85 1.34 12.65
C GLU A 431 31.64 1.21 11.33
N SER A 432 31.44 0.12 10.59
CA SER A 432 32.08 -0.17 9.30
C SER A 432 31.13 -0.96 8.38
N PRO A 433 31.31 -0.95 7.05
CA PRO A 433 32.37 -0.30 6.27
C PRO A 433 32.12 1.21 6.01
N VAL A 434 33.20 1.98 5.95
CA VAL A 434 33.19 3.39 5.53
C VAL A 434 33.65 3.50 4.08
N ILE A 435 32.77 3.97 3.19
CA ILE A 435 33.07 4.16 1.77
C ILE A 435 33.40 5.62 1.51
N LYS A 436 34.69 5.93 1.23
CA LYS A 436 35.18 7.30 1.01
C LYS A 436 34.41 8.08 -0.07
N SER A 437 33.91 7.41 -1.12
CA SER A 437 33.14 8.04 -2.20
C SER A 437 31.76 8.59 -1.76
N LEU A 438 31.21 8.10 -0.64
CA LEU A 438 29.89 8.49 -0.15
C LEU A 438 29.92 9.65 0.86
N VAL A 439 31.10 9.93 1.44
CA VAL A 439 31.29 10.87 2.56
C VAL A 439 30.77 12.29 2.26
N ASN A 440 31.06 12.82 1.06
CA ASN A 440 30.78 14.22 0.71
C ASN A 440 29.53 14.40 -0.18
N LYS A 441 28.69 13.38 -0.33
CA LYS A 441 27.51 13.47 -1.21
C LYS A 441 26.28 13.90 -0.44
N ASP A 442 25.68 15.02 -0.83
CA ASP A 442 24.39 15.43 -0.29
C ASP A 442 23.28 14.52 -0.83
N ARG A 443 22.47 13.94 0.08
CA ARG A 443 21.28 13.14 -0.26
C ARG A 443 20.03 13.99 -0.13
N HIS A 444 19.25 14.04 -1.21
CA HIS A 444 17.93 14.65 -1.25
C HIS A 444 16.87 13.57 -1.18
N ILE A 445 15.97 13.65 -0.20
CA ILE A 445 15.05 12.55 0.10
C ILE A 445 14.08 12.31 -1.05
N LEU A 446 13.57 13.39 -1.65
CA LEU A 446 12.60 13.32 -2.74
C LEU A 446 13.22 12.78 -4.03
N LEU A 447 14.44 13.23 -4.36
CA LEU A 447 15.12 12.81 -5.57
C LEU A 447 15.44 11.32 -5.52
N GLU A 448 16.00 10.86 -4.40
CA GLU A 448 16.38 9.47 -4.26
C GLU A 448 15.18 8.53 -4.22
N THR A 449 14.14 8.87 -3.45
CA THR A 449 12.90 8.08 -3.41
C THR A 449 12.21 8.03 -4.77
N ALA A 450 12.24 9.12 -5.54
CA ALA A 450 11.77 9.14 -6.92
C ALA A 450 12.59 8.20 -7.83
N ILE A 451 13.92 8.22 -7.73
CA ILE A 451 14.79 7.32 -8.50
C ILE A 451 14.47 5.85 -8.18
N ILE A 452 14.38 5.49 -6.90
CA ILE A 452 14.05 4.11 -6.49
C ILE A 452 12.65 3.71 -6.98
N SER A 453 11.68 4.64 -6.93
CA SER A 453 10.32 4.39 -7.44
C SER A 453 10.30 4.21 -8.96
N VAL A 454 11.10 4.96 -9.71
CA VAL A 454 11.26 4.80 -11.17
C VAL A 454 11.90 3.44 -11.49
N ILE A 455 12.94 3.03 -10.77
CA ILE A 455 13.56 1.71 -10.92
C ILE A 455 12.51 0.61 -10.69
N ALA A 456 11.73 0.71 -9.60
CA ALA A 456 10.65 -0.24 -9.32
C ALA A 456 9.60 -0.25 -10.44
N CYS A 457 9.21 0.92 -10.95
CA CYS A 457 8.25 1.05 -12.03
C CYS A 457 8.74 0.33 -13.31
N VAL A 458 10.01 0.53 -13.70
CA VAL A 458 10.62 -0.15 -14.85
C VAL A 458 10.63 -1.66 -14.66
N VAL A 459 11.00 -2.14 -13.47
CA VAL A 459 10.97 -3.58 -13.14
C VAL A 459 9.55 -4.14 -13.22
N PHE A 460 8.56 -3.40 -12.72
CA PHE A 460 7.16 -3.82 -12.77
C PHE A 460 6.62 -3.91 -14.19
N PHE A 461 6.92 -2.93 -15.05
CA PHE A 461 6.59 -3.00 -16.48
C PHE A 461 7.27 -4.19 -17.18
N TYR A 462 8.51 -4.49 -16.81
CA TYR A 462 9.20 -5.67 -17.31
C TYR A 462 8.49 -6.97 -16.89
N VAL A 463 8.14 -7.12 -15.61
CA VAL A 463 7.39 -8.30 -15.10
C VAL A 463 6.05 -8.46 -15.81
N GLN A 464 5.35 -7.36 -16.08
CA GLN A 464 4.08 -7.38 -16.83
C GLN A 464 4.22 -7.94 -18.25
N SER A 465 5.39 -7.79 -18.88
CA SER A 465 5.67 -8.29 -20.22
C SER A 465 6.00 -9.79 -20.28
N LEU A 466 6.25 -10.44 -19.13
CA LEU A 466 6.65 -11.84 -19.07
C LEU A 466 5.49 -12.79 -19.42
N PRO A 467 5.77 -13.94 -20.06
CA PRO A 467 4.79 -14.98 -20.37
C PRO A 467 4.41 -15.78 -19.13
N LEU A 468 3.84 -15.11 -18.13
CA LEU A 468 3.47 -15.70 -16.86
C LEU A 468 1.98 -15.48 -16.58
N GLU A 469 1.40 -16.38 -15.80
CA GLU A 469 0.05 -16.21 -15.29
C GLU A 469 -0.06 -15.02 -14.33
N VAL A 470 -1.25 -14.45 -14.19
CA VAL A 470 -1.48 -13.22 -13.38
C VAL A 470 -1.00 -13.39 -11.94
N THR A 471 -1.34 -14.52 -11.31
CA THR A 471 -0.91 -14.82 -9.93
C THR A 471 0.61 -14.93 -9.81
N ALA A 472 1.28 -15.53 -10.79
CA ALA A 472 2.74 -15.64 -10.81
C ALA A 472 3.39 -14.28 -11.02
N LYS A 473 2.85 -13.44 -11.92
CA LYS A 473 3.28 -12.04 -12.07
C LYS A 473 3.13 -11.27 -10.76
N GLY A 474 1.98 -11.40 -10.08
CA GLY A 474 1.73 -10.74 -8.79
C GLY A 474 2.74 -11.13 -7.71
N LYS A 475 3.08 -12.43 -7.59
CA LYS A 475 4.14 -12.90 -6.68
C LYS A 475 5.50 -12.29 -7.03
N LEU A 476 5.86 -12.23 -8.31
CA LEU A 476 7.11 -11.60 -8.75
C LEU A 476 7.15 -10.11 -8.45
N LEU A 477 6.06 -9.37 -8.69
CA LEU A 477 5.98 -7.94 -8.37
C LEU A 477 6.29 -7.69 -6.89
N ILE A 478 5.65 -8.45 -5.99
CA ILE A 478 5.90 -8.36 -4.54
C ILE A 478 7.35 -8.67 -4.22
N LEU A 479 7.90 -9.76 -4.77
CA LEU A 479 9.28 -10.16 -4.50
C LEU A 479 10.30 -9.10 -4.98
N TYR A 480 10.13 -8.58 -6.19
CA TYR A 480 11.01 -7.53 -6.72
C TYR A 480 10.92 -6.24 -5.91
N ALA A 481 9.72 -5.84 -5.47
CA ALA A 481 9.57 -4.69 -4.58
C ALA A 481 10.37 -4.90 -3.28
N SER A 482 10.25 -6.08 -2.67
CA SER A 482 10.97 -6.45 -1.46
C SER A 482 12.49 -6.45 -1.65
N VAL A 483 12.99 -6.99 -2.76
CA VAL A 483 14.43 -7.00 -3.09
C VAL A 483 14.96 -5.60 -3.32
N ILE A 484 14.24 -4.74 -4.05
CA ILE A 484 14.63 -3.34 -4.27
C ILE A 484 14.75 -2.61 -2.93
N LEU A 485 13.77 -2.78 -2.04
CA LEU A 485 13.79 -2.19 -0.71
C LEU A 485 14.89 -2.74 0.19
N PHE A 486 15.15 -4.05 0.10
CA PHE A 486 16.25 -4.70 0.82
C PHE A 486 17.60 -4.10 0.43
N VAL A 487 17.87 -4.00 -0.89
CA VAL A 487 19.12 -3.43 -1.42
C VAL A 487 19.23 -1.95 -1.06
N HIS A 488 18.15 -1.19 -1.20
CA HIS A 488 18.13 0.24 -0.84
C HIS A 488 18.35 0.46 0.67
N GLY A 489 17.73 -0.37 1.52
CA GLY A 489 17.92 -0.33 2.96
C GLY A 489 19.37 -0.56 3.38
N PHE A 490 20.02 -1.55 2.75
CA PHE A 490 21.43 -1.83 2.95
C PHE A 490 22.33 -0.68 2.49
N TYR A 491 22.07 -0.16 1.28
CA TYR A 491 22.77 1.02 0.74
C TYR A 491 22.66 2.23 1.67
N SER A 492 21.46 2.55 2.14
CA SER A 492 21.23 3.68 3.04
C SER A 492 21.94 3.51 4.39
N SER A 493 22.04 2.26 4.88
CA SER A 493 22.78 1.95 6.09
C SER A 493 24.28 2.21 5.97
N ILE A 494 24.90 1.79 4.86
CA ILE A 494 26.32 2.04 4.59
C ILE A 494 26.58 3.55 4.41
N PHE A 495 25.65 4.25 3.74
CA PHE A 495 25.77 5.68 3.53
C PHE A 495 25.80 6.45 4.85
N ASP A 496 24.86 6.16 5.75
CA ASP A 496 24.78 6.79 7.08
C ASP A 496 26.09 6.58 7.87
N THR A 497 26.59 5.34 7.92
CA THR A 497 27.89 5.01 8.53
C THR A 497 29.04 5.83 7.94
N SER A 498 29.09 5.96 6.61
CA SER A 498 30.16 6.68 5.92
C SER A 498 30.09 8.21 6.14
N SER A 499 28.89 8.78 6.22
CA SER A 499 28.71 10.22 6.41
C SER A 499 29.11 10.68 7.82
N ARG A 500 28.83 9.86 8.84
CA ARG A 500 29.08 10.22 10.25
C ARG A 500 30.53 10.01 10.70
N SER A 501 31.31 9.14 10.05
CA SER A 501 32.72 8.93 10.41
C SER A 501 33.58 10.18 10.23
N VAL A 502 33.17 11.10 9.33
CA VAL A 502 33.87 12.38 9.13
C VAL A 502 33.49 13.41 10.16
N ASP A 503 32.22 13.48 10.56
CA ASP A 503 31.77 14.38 11.63
C ASP A 503 32.53 14.11 12.94
N VAL A 504 32.71 12.83 13.30
CA VAL A 504 33.47 12.45 14.51
C VAL A 504 34.94 12.83 14.37
N ALA A 505 35.55 12.61 13.21
CA ALA A 505 36.94 13.00 12.98
C ALA A 505 37.15 14.53 12.98
N SER A 506 36.16 15.32 12.55
CA SER A 506 36.20 16.78 12.65
C SER A 506 35.97 17.28 14.07
N GLU A 507 35.01 16.70 14.81
CA GLU A 507 34.74 17.08 16.20
C GLU A 507 35.95 16.79 17.11
N VAL A 508 36.64 15.67 16.90
CA VAL A 508 37.89 15.33 17.62
C VAL A 508 39.03 16.30 17.29
N ARG A 509 39.21 16.67 16.01
CA ARG A 509 40.24 17.65 15.61
C ARG A 509 39.96 19.05 16.15
N GLU A 510 38.70 19.46 16.22
CA GLU A 510 38.34 20.76 16.80
C GLU A 510 38.58 20.79 18.31
N SER A 511 38.34 19.68 19.04
CA SER A 511 38.71 19.57 20.45
C SER A 511 40.22 19.58 20.68
N GLU A 512 41.00 18.89 19.83
CA GLU A 512 42.47 18.85 19.91
C GLU A 512 43.14 20.19 19.55
N MET A 513 42.47 21.06 18.79
CA MET A 513 42.94 22.42 18.49
C MET A 513 42.48 23.47 19.53
N ALA A 514 41.54 23.09 20.40
CA ALA A 514 41.02 23.95 21.46
C ALA A 514 41.71 23.73 22.82
N GLU A 515 42.45 22.63 22.97
CA GLU A 515 43.47 22.40 24.01
C GLU A 515 44.84 22.93 23.57
#